data_AF-A0A496ZVL9-F1
#
_entry.id   AF-A0A496ZVL9-F1
#
_cell.length_a   1.000
_cell.length_b   1.000
_cell.length_c   1.000
_cell.angle_alpha   90.00
_cell.angle_beta   90.00
_cell.angle_gamma   90.00
#
_symmetry.space_group_name_H-M   'P 1'
#
loop_
_entity.id
_entity.type
_entity.pdbx_description
1 polymer ?
#
loop_
_entity_poly.entity_id
_entity_poly.type
_entity_poly.pdbx_seq_one_letter_code
_entity_poly.pdbx_strand_id
1 'polypeptide(L)'
;MINKKTDINKLIKKWNFLLFTAVVLTLLVYAFCSTPFMQETQLKLLDNFFRLDPTPAKADTNIVLIAIDDYSLDFFNENGISWPWPRSFYGFAMDYFTNAGVRSVIFDMQFYEPDIDREETYAWETDAAFAEALKRNSNTFLGSQLLIDTTFVHNKIAISSCDVSGEYPYSHIFKGIRAPIDTLLKANKAIGVINA
;
A
#
# COMPACT_ATOMS: atom_id res chain seq x y z
N MET A 1 -73.55 0.19 11.37
CA MET A 1 -72.54 -0.59 10.61
C MET A 1 -71.38 0.32 10.23
N ILE A 2 -70.26 0.21 10.93
CA ILE A 2 -69.03 0.98 10.64
C ILE A 2 -68.43 0.41 9.34
N ASN A 3 -68.20 1.27 8.35
CA ASN A 3 -67.78 0.86 7.01
C ASN A 3 -66.28 0.49 7.00
N LYS A 4 -65.97 -0.76 7.37
CA LYS A 4 -64.60 -1.30 7.52
C LYS A 4 -63.72 -1.09 6.28
N LYS A 5 -64.30 -1.01 5.07
CA LYS A 5 -63.60 -0.71 3.81
C LYS A 5 -63.04 0.72 3.76
N THR A 6 -63.77 1.72 4.28
CA THR A 6 -63.31 3.10 4.27
C THR A 6 -62.15 3.34 5.25
N ASP A 7 -62.12 2.61 6.37
CA ASP A 7 -61.01 2.69 7.33
C ASP A 7 -59.73 2.04 6.80
N ILE A 8 -59.83 0.89 6.12
CA ILE A 8 -58.70 0.23 5.47
C ILE A 8 -58.09 1.12 4.37
N ASN A 9 -58.91 1.75 3.51
CA ASN A 9 -58.41 2.66 2.48
C ASN A 9 -57.75 3.92 3.05
N LYS A 10 -58.25 4.43 4.20
CA LYS A 10 -57.59 5.53 4.92
C LYS A 10 -56.24 5.11 5.48
N LEU A 11 -56.14 3.89 6.03
CA LEU A 11 -54.87 3.31 6.49
C LEU A 11 -53.88 3.15 5.34
N ILE A 12 -54.27 2.56 4.22
CA ILE A 12 -53.39 2.37 3.05
C ILE A 12 -52.87 3.71 2.52
N LYS A 13 -53.71 4.74 2.42
CA LYS A 13 -53.28 6.09 2.01
C LYS A 13 -52.25 6.70 2.97
N LYS A 14 -52.42 6.50 4.28
CA LYS A 14 -51.45 6.96 5.29
C LYS A 14 -50.11 6.23 5.14
N TRP A 15 -50.13 4.91 4.97
CA TRP A 15 -48.91 4.12 4.77
C TRP A 15 -48.20 4.48 3.46
N ASN A 16 -48.93 4.68 2.37
CA ASN A 16 -48.34 5.12 1.10
C ASN A 16 -47.70 6.50 1.22
N PHE A 17 -48.31 7.42 1.97
CA PHE A 17 -47.73 8.74 2.24
C PHE A 17 -46.43 8.61 3.04
N LEU A 18 -46.40 7.80 4.10
CA LEU A 18 -45.21 7.56 4.91
C LEU A 18 -44.08 6.89 4.10
N LEU A 19 -44.43 5.92 3.24
CA LEU A 19 -43.46 5.27 2.36
C LEU A 19 -42.89 6.27 1.35
N PHE A 20 -43.74 7.10 0.75
CA PHE A 20 -43.29 8.13 -0.19
C PHE A 20 -42.35 9.13 0.48
N THR A 21 -42.70 9.64 1.66
CA THR A 21 -41.83 10.57 2.39
C THR A 21 -40.51 9.92 2.79
N ALA A 22 -40.52 8.65 3.22
CA ALA A 22 -39.31 7.91 3.53
C ALA A 22 -38.40 7.75 2.31
N VAL A 23 -38.96 7.39 1.15
CA VAL A 23 -38.18 7.26 -0.10
C VAL A 23 -37.57 8.60 -0.53
N VAL A 24 -38.35 9.69 -0.48
CA VAL A 24 -37.86 11.03 -0.82
C VAL A 24 -36.73 11.46 0.14
N LEU A 25 -36.88 11.24 1.44
CA LEU A 25 -35.85 11.54 2.43
C LEU A 25 -34.56 10.74 2.18
N THR A 26 -34.68 9.44 1.91
CA THR A 26 -33.52 8.59 1.60
C THR A 26 -32.80 9.07 0.34
N LEU A 27 -33.53 9.44 -0.71
CA LEU A 27 -32.93 9.99 -1.94
C LEU A 27 -32.22 11.33 -1.70
N LEU A 28 -32.79 12.20 -0.86
CA LEU A 28 -32.16 13.48 -0.49
C LEU A 28 -30.87 13.27 0.31
N VAL A 29 -30.89 12.35 1.28
CA VAL A 29 -29.69 12.00 2.06
C VAL A 29 -28.64 11.39 1.15
N TYR A 30 -29.02 10.46 0.27
CA TYR A 30 -28.10 9.85 -0.68
C TYR A 30 -27.45 10.90 -1.60
N ALA A 31 -28.25 11.81 -2.16
CA ALA A 31 -27.77 12.91 -2.99
C ALA A 31 -26.79 13.82 -2.23
N PHE A 32 -27.09 14.13 -0.95
CA PHE A 32 -26.22 14.93 -0.10
C PHE A 32 -24.91 14.21 0.25
N CYS A 33 -24.95 12.93 0.61
CA CYS A 33 -23.77 12.11 0.86
C CYS A 33 -22.89 11.92 -0.38
N SER A 34 -23.47 12.02 -1.57
CA SER A 34 -22.75 11.92 -2.84
C SER A 34 -22.05 13.24 -3.23
N THR A 35 -22.24 14.32 -2.48
CA THR A 35 -21.55 15.59 -2.74
C THR A 35 -20.08 15.51 -2.32
N PRO A 36 -19.17 16.15 -3.06
CA PRO A 36 -17.74 16.21 -2.69
C PRO A 36 -17.52 16.77 -1.29
N PHE A 37 -18.32 17.75 -0.86
CA PHE A 37 -18.25 18.33 0.48
C PHE A 37 -18.43 17.27 1.59
N MET A 38 -19.40 16.37 1.45
CA MET A 38 -19.64 15.34 2.46
C MET A 38 -18.57 14.23 2.45
N GLN A 39 -18.01 13.92 1.28
CA GLN A 39 -16.88 12.99 1.18
C GLN A 39 -15.63 13.55 1.86
N GLU A 40 -15.31 14.82 1.61
CA GLU A 40 -14.18 15.52 2.24
C GLU A 40 -14.32 15.62 3.76
N THR A 41 -15.54 15.91 4.27
CA THR A 41 -15.77 15.93 5.72
C THR A 41 -15.65 14.53 6.33
N GLN A 42 -16.13 13.50 5.63
CA GLN A 42 -15.96 12.12 6.06
C GLN A 42 -14.48 11.73 6.14
N LEU A 43 -13.66 12.07 5.14
CA LEU A 43 -12.23 11.81 5.15
C LEU A 43 -11.53 12.53 6.32
N LYS A 44 -11.86 13.81 6.54
CA LYS A 44 -11.32 14.57 7.68
C LYS A 44 -11.74 14.00 9.03
N LEU A 45 -12.98 13.52 9.16
CA LEU A 45 -13.45 12.87 10.39
C LEU A 45 -12.71 11.55 10.62
N LEU A 46 -12.48 10.78 9.56
CA LEU A 46 -11.72 9.53 9.61
C LEU A 46 -10.27 9.78 10.05
N ASP A 47 -9.61 10.79 9.47
CA ASP A 47 -8.26 11.21 9.89
C ASP A 47 -8.23 11.59 11.37
N ASN A 48 -9.26 12.29 11.84
CA ASN A 48 -9.37 12.67 13.24
C ASN A 48 -9.60 11.44 14.14
N PHE A 49 -10.38 10.45 13.72
CA PHE A 49 -10.53 9.20 14.46
C PHE A 49 -9.21 8.45 14.57
N PHE A 50 -8.41 8.37 13.51
CA PHE A 50 -7.07 7.77 13.58
C PHE A 50 -6.12 8.51 14.53
N ARG A 51 -6.26 9.85 14.65
CA ARG A 51 -5.47 10.66 15.59
C ARG A 51 -5.94 10.53 17.05
N LEU A 52 -7.23 10.34 17.28
CA LEU A 52 -7.83 10.30 18.62
C LEU A 52 -7.76 8.91 19.27
N ASP A 53 -7.79 7.86 18.48
CA ASP A 53 -7.60 6.48 18.94
C ASP A 53 -6.38 5.86 18.27
N PRO A 54 -5.17 6.39 18.49
CA PRO A 54 -4.00 5.59 18.23
C PRO A 54 -4.13 4.39 19.16
N THR A 55 -4.09 3.18 18.63
CA THR A 55 -4.10 1.96 19.44
C THR A 55 -2.69 1.36 19.60
N PRO A 56 -1.69 2.04 20.22
CA PRO A 56 -0.35 1.48 20.41
C PRO A 56 -0.37 0.17 21.17
N ALA A 57 -1.32 0.00 22.10
CA ALA A 57 -1.46 -1.25 22.86
C ALA A 57 -1.77 -2.48 21.98
N LYS A 58 -2.25 -2.28 20.74
CA LYS A 58 -2.47 -3.34 19.74
C LYS A 58 -1.33 -3.48 18.74
N ALA A 59 -0.34 -2.57 18.73
CA ALA A 59 0.77 -2.64 17.81
C ALA A 59 1.69 -3.80 18.20
N ASP A 60 2.03 -4.66 17.23
CA ASP A 60 3.00 -5.73 17.45
C ASP A 60 4.39 -5.13 17.64
N THR A 61 4.94 -5.27 18.85
CA THR A 61 6.27 -4.75 19.20
C THR A 61 7.41 -5.46 18.48
N ASN A 62 7.13 -6.54 17.74
CA ASN A 62 8.11 -7.23 16.91
C ASN A 62 8.28 -6.61 15.52
N ILE A 63 7.47 -5.61 15.18
CA ILE A 63 7.52 -4.91 13.88
C ILE A 63 8.10 -3.52 14.11
N VAL A 64 9.15 -3.18 13.38
CA VAL A 64 9.77 -1.87 13.39
C VAL A 64 9.62 -1.26 12.00
N LEU A 65 9.04 -0.06 11.93
CA LEU A 65 8.98 0.75 10.72
C LEU A 65 10.15 1.72 10.71
N ILE A 66 10.92 1.70 9.64
CA ILE A 66 12.01 2.67 9.40
C ILE A 66 11.55 3.53 8.25
N ALA A 67 11.14 4.76 8.57
CA ALA A 67 10.66 5.72 7.60
C ALA A 67 11.81 6.59 7.09
N ILE A 68 11.74 6.97 5.82
CA ILE A 68 12.52 8.06 5.25
C ILE A 68 11.59 9.27 5.24
N ASP A 69 11.84 10.23 6.12
CA ASP A 69 11.05 11.45 6.27
C ASP A 69 11.77 12.68 5.72
N ASP A 70 11.07 13.81 5.68
CA ASP A 70 11.63 15.08 5.18
C ASP A 70 12.89 15.48 5.95
N TYR A 71 12.93 15.25 7.26
CA TYR A 71 14.12 15.52 8.08
C TYR A 71 15.33 14.68 7.66
N SER A 72 15.12 13.39 7.37
CA SER A 72 16.17 12.51 6.87
C SER A 72 16.68 12.98 5.50
N LEU A 73 15.76 13.36 4.60
CA LEU A 73 16.12 13.87 3.28
C LEU A 73 16.91 15.18 3.36
N ASP A 74 16.44 16.12 4.17
CA ASP A 74 17.10 17.41 4.41
C ASP A 74 18.49 17.20 5.02
N PHE A 75 18.59 16.34 6.04
CA PHE A 75 19.87 16.01 6.67
C PHE A 75 20.89 15.52 5.65
N PHE A 76 20.54 14.54 4.80
CA PHE A 76 21.49 14.04 3.81
C PHE A 76 21.79 15.05 2.72
N ASN A 77 20.79 15.83 2.28
CA ASN A 77 20.97 16.86 1.27
C ASN A 77 21.90 18.00 1.76
N GLU A 78 21.77 18.44 3.01
CA GLU A 78 22.68 19.40 3.66
C GLU A 78 24.11 18.86 3.77
N ASN A 79 24.27 17.54 3.84
CA ASN A 79 25.55 16.84 3.85
C ASN A 79 26.03 16.42 2.44
N GLY A 80 25.41 16.96 1.37
CA GLY A 80 25.85 16.77 -0.02
C GLY A 80 25.37 15.48 -0.69
N ILE A 81 24.41 14.76 -0.08
CA ILE A 81 23.89 13.49 -0.59
C ILE A 81 22.43 13.67 -0.99
N SER A 82 22.18 13.89 -2.27
CA SER A 82 20.83 14.05 -2.80
C SER A 82 20.09 12.73 -2.94
N TRP A 83 18.76 12.82 -2.85
CA TRP A 83 17.87 11.71 -3.18
C TRP A 83 17.84 11.47 -4.70
N PRO A 84 17.74 10.21 -5.17
CA PRO A 84 17.76 8.96 -4.40
C PRO A 84 19.15 8.63 -3.87
N TRP A 85 19.21 8.07 -2.66
CA TRP A 85 20.48 7.69 -2.05
C TRP A 85 21.14 6.50 -2.76
N PRO A 86 22.48 6.41 -2.75
CA PRO A 86 23.20 5.27 -3.31
C PRO A 86 22.77 3.97 -2.63
N ARG A 87 22.64 2.86 -3.37
CA ARG A 87 22.17 1.60 -2.78
C ARG A 87 23.11 0.99 -1.74
N SER A 88 24.38 1.41 -1.74
CA SER A 88 25.31 1.10 -0.65
C SER A 88 24.82 1.57 0.72
N PHE A 89 24.01 2.64 0.81
CA PHE A 89 23.37 3.07 2.06
C PHE A 89 22.40 2.03 2.58
N TYR A 90 21.54 1.49 1.70
CA TYR A 90 20.63 0.42 2.07
C TYR A 90 21.40 -0.86 2.40
N GLY A 91 22.53 -1.12 1.74
CA GLY A 91 23.45 -2.19 2.11
C GLY A 91 24.01 -2.03 3.53
N PHE A 92 24.46 -0.84 3.90
CA PHE A 92 24.94 -0.56 5.25
C PHE A 92 23.85 -0.71 6.31
N ALA A 93 22.65 -0.20 6.04
CA ALA A 93 21.49 -0.40 6.90
C ALA A 93 21.15 -1.90 7.05
N MET A 94 21.23 -2.64 5.95
CA MET A 94 20.97 -4.07 5.93
C MET A 94 21.98 -4.86 6.77
N ASP A 95 23.26 -4.49 6.73
CA ASP A 95 24.28 -5.09 7.59
C ASP A 95 24.00 -4.82 9.07
N TYR A 96 23.58 -3.59 9.41
CA TYR A 96 23.16 -3.25 10.75
C TYR A 96 21.98 -4.12 11.22
N PHE A 97 20.93 -4.26 10.40
CA PHE A 97 19.78 -5.10 10.72
C PHE A 97 20.15 -6.57 10.89
N THR A 98 21.05 -7.07 10.03
CA THR A 98 21.55 -8.44 10.10
C THR A 98 22.29 -8.69 11.40
N ASN A 99 23.17 -7.78 11.79
CA ASN A 99 23.90 -7.85 13.06
C ASN A 99 22.97 -7.71 14.28
N ALA A 100 21.86 -6.98 14.14
CA ALA A 100 20.82 -6.87 15.16
C ALA A 100 19.93 -8.13 15.26
N GLY A 101 20.08 -9.12 14.39
CA GLY A 101 19.34 -10.39 14.44
C GLY A 101 17.88 -10.27 13.99
N VAL A 102 17.56 -9.34 13.08
CA VAL A 102 16.18 -9.22 12.56
C VAL A 102 15.73 -10.51 11.87
N ARG A 103 14.46 -10.88 12.06
CA ARG A 103 13.90 -12.08 11.43
C ARG A 103 13.70 -11.93 9.92
N SER A 104 13.32 -10.73 9.49
CA SER A 104 13.07 -10.41 8.08
C SER A 104 13.11 -8.90 7.86
N VAL A 105 13.49 -8.49 6.65
CA VAL A 105 13.46 -7.08 6.22
C VAL A 105 12.63 -6.97 4.95
N ILE A 106 11.76 -5.96 4.90
CA ILE A 106 10.91 -5.66 3.74
C ILE A 106 11.21 -4.23 3.31
N PHE A 107 11.55 -4.03 2.05
CA PHE A 107 11.74 -2.71 1.48
C PHE A 107 10.49 -2.27 0.72
N ASP A 108 9.86 -1.19 1.17
CA ASP A 108 8.81 -0.48 0.42
C ASP A 108 9.45 0.50 -0.59
N MET A 109 10.29 -0.06 -1.46
CA MET A 109 10.98 0.65 -2.53
C MET A 109 11.11 -0.27 -3.74
N GLN A 110 11.09 0.35 -4.91
CA GLN A 110 11.17 -0.34 -6.18
C GLN A 110 12.59 -0.26 -6.74
N PHE A 111 13.20 -1.42 -7.01
CA PHE A 111 14.59 -1.53 -7.47
C PHE A 111 14.70 -2.10 -8.89
N TYR A 112 13.77 -1.75 -9.78
CA TYR A 112 13.67 -2.34 -11.13
C TYR A 112 14.63 -1.75 -12.17
N GLU A 113 15.30 -0.64 -11.84
CA GLU A 113 16.36 -0.03 -12.64
C GLU A 113 17.70 -0.18 -11.92
N PRO A 114 18.86 -0.07 -12.61
CA PRO A 114 20.15 0.09 -11.94
C PRO A 114 20.18 1.32 -11.03
N ASP A 115 21.12 1.40 -10.09
CA ASP A 115 21.39 2.65 -9.38
C ASP A 115 21.94 3.73 -10.35
N ILE A 116 22.15 4.94 -9.86
CA ILE A 116 22.63 6.10 -10.62
C ILE A 116 24.15 6.21 -10.45
N ASP A 117 24.87 6.45 -11.55
CA ASP A 117 26.29 6.81 -11.49
C ASP A 117 26.47 8.19 -10.84
N ARG A 118 27.39 8.28 -9.88
CA ARG A 118 27.73 9.50 -9.13
C ARG A 118 29.22 9.78 -9.23
N GLU A 119 29.66 10.97 -8.83
CA GLU A 119 31.07 11.38 -8.94
C GLU A 119 32.04 10.39 -8.26
N GLU A 120 31.64 9.81 -7.13
CA GLU A 120 32.48 8.94 -6.31
C GLU A 120 32.12 7.44 -6.38
N THR A 121 30.99 7.08 -6.99
CA THR A 121 30.49 5.69 -6.99
C THR A 121 29.78 5.36 -8.29
N TYR A 122 30.04 4.16 -8.82
CA TYR A 122 29.30 3.65 -9.97
C TYR A 122 28.06 2.88 -9.54
N ALA A 123 27.02 2.93 -10.37
CA ALA A 123 25.75 2.26 -10.14
C ALA A 123 25.92 0.75 -9.88
N TRP A 124 26.76 0.10 -10.67
CA TRP A 124 27.00 -1.34 -10.56
C TRP A 124 27.72 -1.72 -9.26
N GLU A 125 28.53 -0.82 -8.70
CA GLU A 125 29.25 -1.05 -7.42
C GLU A 125 28.29 -0.96 -6.25
N THR A 126 27.41 0.04 -6.23
CA THR A 126 26.42 0.21 -5.18
C THR A 126 25.33 -0.86 -5.25
N ASP A 127 24.93 -1.26 -6.45
CA ASP A 127 24.06 -2.42 -6.70
C ASP A 127 24.68 -3.71 -6.17
N ALA A 128 25.95 -3.95 -6.46
CA ALA A 128 26.67 -5.13 -5.98
C ALA A 128 26.81 -5.11 -4.45
N ALA A 129 27.17 -3.97 -3.87
CA ALA A 129 27.30 -3.82 -2.42
C ALA A 129 25.98 -4.12 -1.71
N PHE A 130 24.86 -3.61 -2.24
CA PHE A 130 23.54 -3.91 -1.69
C PHE A 130 23.18 -5.39 -1.87
N ALA A 131 23.43 -5.98 -3.03
CA ALA A 131 23.19 -7.40 -3.29
C ALA A 131 23.97 -8.31 -2.32
N GLU A 132 25.23 -7.98 -2.01
CA GLU A 132 26.01 -8.73 -1.04
C GLU A 132 25.45 -8.60 0.38
N ALA A 133 24.94 -7.43 0.76
CA ALA A 133 24.26 -7.23 2.04
C ALA A 133 22.94 -8.03 2.12
N LEU A 134 22.17 -8.07 1.03
CA LEU A 134 20.98 -8.93 0.93
C LEU A 134 21.33 -10.40 1.10
N LYS A 135 22.41 -10.90 0.48
CA LYS A 135 22.84 -12.30 0.62
C LYS A 135 23.23 -12.65 2.06
N ARG A 136 23.85 -11.71 2.79
CA ARG A 136 24.20 -11.90 4.21
C ARG A 136 22.94 -12.06 5.08
N ASN A 137 21.80 -11.53 4.64
CA ASN A 137 20.51 -11.70 5.30
C ASN A 137 19.52 -12.48 4.44
N SER A 138 19.46 -13.79 4.65
CA SER A 138 18.65 -14.71 3.86
C SER A 138 17.13 -14.49 3.94
N ASN A 139 16.62 -13.51 4.70
CA ASN A 139 15.20 -13.24 4.89
C ASN A 139 14.80 -11.81 4.45
N THR A 140 15.23 -11.40 3.27
CA THR A 140 14.90 -10.09 2.71
C THR A 140 13.89 -10.18 1.58
N PHE A 141 12.90 -9.28 1.58
CA PHE A 141 11.83 -9.19 0.60
C PHE A 141 11.85 -7.83 -0.10
N LEU A 142 11.83 -7.85 -1.43
CA LEU A 142 11.81 -6.64 -2.26
C LEU A 142 10.47 -6.47 -2.96
N GLY A 143 10.09 -5.22 -3.22
CA GLY A 143 8.87 -4.88 -3.94
C GLY A 143 8.94 -5.16 -5.44
N SER A 144 7.82 -5.58 -5.99
CA SER A 144 7.56 -5.70 -7.43
C SER A 144 6.19 -5.13 -7.77
N GLN A 145 6.00 -4.75 -9.04
CA GLN A 145 4.75 -4.21 -9.53
C GLN A 145 4.18 -5.13 -10.61
N LEU A 146 2.91 -5.51 -10.47
CA LEU A 146 2.18 -6.21 -11.53
C LEU A 146 1.69 -5.21 -12.59
N LEU A 147 1.80 -5.60 -13.85
CA LEU A 147 1.44 -4.78 -15.00
C LEU A 147 0.27 -5.40 -15.76
N ILE A 148 -0.67 -4.57 -16.20
CA ILE A 148 -1.78 -4.97 -17.06
C ILE A 148 -1.29 -5.22 -18.50
N ASP A 149 -0.19 -4.58 -18.88
CA ASP A 149 0.46 -4.72 -20.18
C ASP A 149 1.63 -5.73 -20.13
N THR A 150 2.23 -5.96 -21.30
CA THR A 150 3.40 -6.84 -21.46
C THR A 150 4.70 -6.05 -21.60
N THR A 151 4.74 -4.78 -21.17
CA THR A 151 5.90 -3.90 -21.40
C THR A 151 7.12 -4.41 -20.64
N PHE A 152 6.92 -4.95 -19.44
CA PHE A 152 7.95 -5.64 -18.67
C PHE A 152 7.49 -7.05 -18.34
N VAL A 153 8.08 -8.04 -19.00
CA VAL A 153 7.87 -9.46 -18.70
C VAL A 153 9.18 -10.02 -18.18
N HIS A 154 9.23 -10.26 -16.87
CA HIS A 154 10.37 -10.92 -16.27
C HIS A 154 10.20 -12.45 -16.41
N ASN A 155 10.88 -13.04 -17.39
CA ASN A 155 10.63 -14.42 -17.85
C ASN A 155 10.94 -15.54 -16.83
N LYS A 156 11.42 -15.23 -15.62
CA LYS A 156 11.92 -16.23 -14.64
C LYS A 156 11.47 -15.98 -13.20
N ILE A 157 10.25 -15.50 -13.00
CA ILE A 157 9.70 -15.36 -11.64
C ILE A 157 8.81 -16.57 -11.35
N ALA A 158 9.12 -17.30 -10.28
CA ALA A 158 8.24 -18.33 -9.76
C ALA A 158 6.97 -17.65 -9.22
N ILE A 159 5.83 -17.94 -9.85
CA ILE A 159 4.53 -17.43 -9.42
C ILE A 159 4.08 -18.25 -8.23
N SER A 160 3.88 -17.61 -7.08
CA SER A 160 3.20 -18.19 -5.92
C SER A 160 1.86 -17.49 -5.75
N SER A 161 0.78 -18.25 -5.66
CA SER A 161 -0.53 -17.72 -5.25
C SER A 161 -0.70 -17.90 -3.74
N CYS A 162 -1.28 -16.89 -3.09
CA CYS A 162 -1.83 -17.04 -1.75
C CYS A 162 -3.35 -17.10 -1.92
N ASP A 163 -4.00 -18.14 -1.37
CA ASP A 163 -5.45 -18.21 -1.32
C ASP A 163 -5.94 -17.16 -0.33
N VAL A 164 -6.27 -15.97 -0.84
CA VAL A 164 -6.90 -14.96 -0.02
C VAL A 164 -8.41 -15.15 -0.11
N SER A 165 -9.01 -15.49 1.03
CA SER A 165 -10.46 -15.63 1.15
C SER A 165 -11.13 -14.25 1.08
N GLY A 166 -11.82 -13.95 -0.02
CA GLY A 166 -12.63 -12.73 -0.16
C GLY A 166 -13.02 -12.45 -1.61
N GLU A 167 -14.12 -11.73 -1.83
CA GLU A 167 -14.42 -11.13 -3.14
C GLU A 167 -13.49 -9.94 -3.35
N TYR A 168 -12.63 -10.04 -4.36
CA TYR A 168 -11.79 -8.93 -4.78
C TYR A 168 -12.56 -8.01 -5.72
N PRO A 169 -12.72 -6.72 -5.39
CA PRO A 169 -13.47 -5.78 -6.25
C PRO A 169 -12.79 -5.55 -7.61
N TYR A 170 -11.55 -6.00 -7.79
CA TYR A 170 -10.76 -5.83 -9.01
C TYR A 170 -10.16 -7.16 -9.46
N SER A 171 -10.64 -7.73 -10.58
CA SER A 171 -10.01 -8.88 -11.25
C SER A 171 -9.23 -8.41 -12.48
N HIS A 172 -8.12 -7.71 -12.25
CA HIS A 172 -7.20 -7.42 -13.34
C HIS A 172 -6.38 -8.66 -13.68
N ILE A 173 -6.43 -9.08 -14.95
CA ILE A 173 -5.48 -10.06 -15.47
C ILE A 173 -4.19 -9.31 -15.74
N PHE A 174 -3.22 -9.49 -14.85
CA PHE A 174 -1.87 -8.95 -15.03
C PHE A 174 -1.12 -9.78 -16.08
N LYS A 175 -0.47 -9.10 -17.03
CA LYS A 175 0.27 -9.70 -18.15
C LYS A 175 1.77 -9.51 -18.05
N GLY A 176 2.22 -8.69 -17.10
CA GLY A 176 3.63 -8.37 -16.89
C GLY A 176 3.94 -8.16 -15.42
N ILE A 177 5.24 -8.09 -15.13
CA ILE A 177 5.78 -7.82 -13.81
C ILE A 177 7.06 -7.00 -13.96
N ARG A 178 7.11 -5.89 -13.23
CA ARG A 178 8.28 -5.06 -13.04
C ARG A 178 8.93 -5.45 -11.73
N ALA A 179 9.97 -6.27 -11.83
CA ALA A 179 10.71 -6.83 -10.69
C ALA A 179 12.03 -6.09 -10.47
N PRO A 180 12.68 -6.26 -9.30
CA PRO A 180 14.03 -5.75 -9.06
C PRO A 180 15.02 -6.20 -10.14
N ILE A 181 16.09 -5.43 -10.35
CA ILE A 181 17.18 -5.82 -11.25
C ILE A 181 17.73 -7.21 -10.88
N ASP A 182 18.20 -7.94 -11.89
CA ASP A 182 18.69 -9.32 -11.76
C ASP A 182 19.66 -9.53 -10.59
N THR A 183 20.55 -8.56 -10.35
CA THR A 183 21.55 -8.60 -9.28
C THR A 183 20.89 -8.69 -7.90
N LEU A 184 19.85 -7.90 -7.67
CA LEU A 184 19.11 -7.85 -6.41
C LEU A 184 18.07 -8.98 -6.32
N LEU A 185 17.45 -9.33 -7.45
CA LEU A 185 16.47 -10.42 -7.51
C LEU A 185 17.10 -11.77 -7.14
N LYS A 186 18.34 -12.03 -7.57
CA LYS A 186 19.08 -13.26 -7.21
C LYS A 186 19.61 -13.24 -5.77
N ALA A 187 19.66 -12.07 -5.14
CA ALA A 187 20.22 -11.88 -3.80
C ALA A 187 19.13 -11.87 -2.70
N ASN A 188 17.87 -11.63 -3.04
CA ASN A 188 16.76 -11.64 -2.10
C ASN A 188 16.17 -13.04 -1.89
N LYS A 189 15.33 -13.19 -0.86
CA LYS A 189 14.61 -14.45 -0.61
C LYS A 189 13.41 -14.62 -1.53
N ALA A 190 12.63 -13.56 -1.65
CA ALA A 190 11.41 -13.52 -2.44
C ALA A 190 11.02 -12.06 -2.72
N ILE A 191 10.03 -11.88 -3.58
CA ILE A 191 9.45 -10.58 -3.90
C ILE A 191 8.01 -10.49 -3.39
N GLY A 192 7.62 -9.30 -2.96
CA GLY A 192 6.23 -8.91 -2.70
C GLY A 192 5.65 -8.12 -3.87
N VAL A 193 4.33 -7.96 -3.90
CA VAL A 193 3.63 -7.13 -4.89
C VAL A 193 3.07 -5.89 -4.18
N ILE A 194 3.37 -4.70 -4.70
CA ILE A 194 2.96 -3.41 -4.11
C ILE A 194 1.64 -2.90 -4.69
N ASN A 195 1.27 -3.34 -5.91
CA ASN A 195 0.03 -2.95 -6.58
C ASN A 195 -0.82 -4.20 -6.87
N ALA A 196 -1.92 -4.36 -6.15
CA ALA A 196 -2.95 -5.38 -6.38
C ALA A 196 -4.33 -4.72 -6.43
#